data_AF-A0A921ELA4-F1
#
_entry.id   AF-A0A921ELA4-F1
#
_cell.length_a   1.000
_cell.length_b   1.000
_cell.length_c   1.000
_cell.angle_alpha   90.00
_cell.angle_beta   90.00
_cell.angle_gamma   90.00
#
_symmetry.space_group_name_H-M   'P 1'
#
loop_
_entity.id
_entity.type
_entity.pdbx_description
1 polymer ?
#
loop_
_entity_poly.entity_id
_entity_poly.type
_entity_poly.pdbx_seq_one_letter_code
_entity_poly.pdbx_strand_id
1 'polypeptide(L)' 'MNKSKDNCTAMIVGKKATIDGSTIIARDEDGYGGINEKLFVVHEAKDYDEEYVSKYNG' A
#
# COMPACT_ATOMS: atom_id res chain seq x y z
N MET A 1 21.99 -9.31 9.08
CA MET A 1 20.61 -9.10 9.58
C MET A 1 19.66 -9.64 8.54
N ASN A 2 18.95 -10.74 8.82
CA ASN A 2 17.96 -11.31 7.90
C ASN A 2 16.71 -10.42 7.92
N LYS A 3 16.58 -9.51 6.95
CA LYS A 3 15.33 -8.76 6.72
C LYS A 3 14.30 -9.79 6.27
N SER A 4 13.28 -10.06 7.09
CA SER A 4 12.10 -10.80 6.64
C SER A 4 11.55 -10.06 5.42
N LYS A 5 11.54 -10.71 4.26
CA LYS A 5 10.94 -10.12 3.06
C LYS A 5 9.44 -10.33 3.18
N ASP A 6 8.70 -9.26 3.44
CA ASP A 6 7.27 -9.28 3.20
C ASP A 6 7.05 -9.46 1.69
N ASN A 7 6.17 -10.39 1.33
CA ASN A 7 5.85 -10.65 -0.07
C ASN A 7 4.69 -9.74 -0.49
N CYS A 8 4.60 -9.46 -1.78
CA CYS A 8 3.41 -8.83 -2.32
C CYS A 8 3.25 -9.12 -3.80
N THR A 9 1.99 -9.14 -4.22
CA THR A 9 1.58 -9.14 -5.62
C THR A 9 0.91 -7.81 -5.92
N ALA A 10 1.23 -7.19 -7.05
CA ALA A 10 0.64 -5.92 -7.47
C ALA A 10 -0.05 -6.05 -8.83
N MET A 11 -1.17 -5.34 -9.01
CA MET A 11 -1.91 -5.25 -10.26
C MET A 11 -2.20 -3.78 -10.57
N ILE A 12 -1.90 -3.37 -11.81
CA ILE A 12 -2.14 -2.02 -12.30
C ILE A 12 -2.93 -2.12 -13.60
N VAL A 13 -4.09 -1.46 -13.66
CA VAL A 13 -4.96 -1.45 -14.85
C VAL A 13 -5.29 -0.01 -15.20
N GLY A 14 -4.87 0.42 -16.39
CA GLY A 14 -5.16 1.76 -16.89
C GLY A 14 -6.62 1.90 -17.34
N LYS A 15 -7.15 3.13 -17.32
CA LYS A 15 -8.53 3.48 -17.71
C LYS A 15 -9.03 2.99 -19.07
N LYS A 16 -8.15 2.64 -19.99
CA LYS A 16 -8.53 2.08 -21.30
C LYS A 16 -8.51 0.54 -21.35
N ALA A 17 -8.02 -0.10 -20.30
CA ALA A 17 -7.92 -1.54 -20.16
C ALA A 17 -8.95 -2.10 -19.16
N THR A 18 -9.52 -1.26 -18.30
CA THR A 18 -10.65 -1.59 -17.43
C THR A 18 -11.98 -1.62 -18.19
N ILE A 19 -12.91 -2.47 -17.74
CA ILE A 19 -14.25 -2.62 -18.35
C ILE A 19 -15.12 -1.35 -18.20
N ASP A 20 -14.94 -0.58 -17.14
CA ASP A 20 -15.79 0.55 -16.74
C ASP A 20 -15.12 1.92 -16.95
N GLY A 21 -13.87 1.95 -17.42
CA GLY A 21 -13.11 3.18 -17.61
C GLY A 21 -12.43 3.73 -16.34
N SER A 22 -12.46 3.02 -15.21
CA SER A 22 -11.76 3.41 -13.97
C SER A 22 -10.25 3.16 -14.04
N THR A 23 -9.46 3.72 -13.12
CA THR A 23 -8.05 3.31 -12.95
C THR A 23 -7.94 2.43 -11.71
N ILE A 24 -7.30 1.27 -11.82
CA ILE A 24 -7.12 0.34 -10.70
C ILE A 24 -5.64 0.24 -10.36
N ILE A 25 -5.32 0.48 -9.09
CA ILE A 25 -4.02 0.19 -8.48
C ILE A 25 -4.32 -0.68 -7.26
N ALA A 26 -3.91 -1.95 -7.30
CA ALA A 26 -4.20 -2.94 -6.27
C ALA A 26 -2.92 -3.69 -5.85
N ARG A 27 -2.87 -4.11 -4.59
CA ARG A 27 -1.76 -4.86 -4.01
C ARG A 27 -2.30 -5.83 -2.96
N ASP A 28 -1.88 -7.09 -3.05
CA ASP A 28 -1.99 -8.03 -1.93
C ASP A 28 -0.78 -7.86 -1.01
N GLU A 29 -1.05 -7.59 0.27
CA GLU A 29 -0.04 -7.42 1.30
C GLU A 29 0.12 -8.74 2.08
N ASP A 30 1.09 -9.55 1.66
CA ASP A 30 1.40 -10.83 2.30
C ASP A 30 2.32 -10.57 3.50
N GLY A 31 1.71 -10.39 4.67
CA GLY A 31 2.44 -10.29 5.92
C GLY A 31 3.09 -11.62 6.29
N TYR A 32 4.34 -11.59 6.76
CA TYR A 32 5.04 -12.80 7.24
C TYR A 32 4.54 -13.31 8.62
N GLY A 33 3.80 -12.47 9.35
CA GLY A 33 3.25 -12.80 10.68
C GLY A 33 1.98 -13.66 10.64
N GLY A 34 1.43 -13.93 11.83
CA GLY A 34 0.12 -14.56 11.98
C GLY A 34 -1.05 -13.63 11.58
N ILE A 35 -2.15 -13.66 12.33
CA ILE A 35 -3.30 -12.78 12.06
C ILE A 35 -2.87 -11.31 12.16
N ASN A 36 -3.03 -10.57 11.07
CA ASN A 36 -2.83 -9.12 10.99
C ASN A 36 -4.15 -8.45 10.61
N GLU A 37 -4.84 -7.87 11.60
CA GLU A 37 -6.12 -7.20 11.40
C GLU A 37 -5.95 -5.99 10.46
N LYS A 38 -6.85 -5.87 9.47
CA LYS A 38 -6.85 -4.75 8.53
C LYS A 38 -7.87 -3.72 8.98
N LEU A 39 -7.40 -2.51 9.28
CA LEU A 39 -8.23 -1.37 9.64
C LEU A 39 -8.34 -0.40 8.46
N PHE A 40 -9.52 0.16 8.26
CA PHE A 40 -9.71 1.30 7.37
C PHE A 40 -9.90 2.56 8.22
N VAL A 41 -8.89 3.42 8.21
CA VAL A 41 -8.83 4.64 9.04
C VAL A 41 -8.71 5.85 8.13
N VAL A 42 -9.59 6.83 8.34
CA VAL A 42 -9.49 8.14 7.68
C VAL A 42 -8.62 9.04 8.55
N HIS A 43 -7.57 9.60 7.96
CA HIS A 43 -6.74 10.62 8.58
C HIS A 43 -7.07 11.97 7.96
N GLU A 44 -7.53 12.92 8.77
CA GLU A 44 -7.83 14.27 8.30
C GLU A 44 -6.57 14.98 7.81
N ALA A 45 -6.74 15.80 6.77
CA ALA A 45 -5.66 16.61 6.25
C ALA A 45 -5.21 17.63 7.30
N LYS A 46 -3.90 17.75 7.47
CA LYS A 46 -3.27 18.79 8.28
C LYS A 46 -1.97 19.21 7.62
N ASP A 47 -1.55 20.44 7.90
CA ASP A 47 -0.24 20.92 7.48
C ASP A 47 0.84 20.27 8.36
N TYR A 48 1.92 19.83 7.73
CA TYR A 48 3.08 19.25 8.39
C TYR A 48 4.31 20.10 8.06
N ASP A 49 5.02 20.55 9.09
CA ASP A 49 6.33 21.21 8.93
C ASP A 49 7.48 20.18 8.82
N GLU A 50 7.15 18.88 8.88
CA GLU A 50 8.10 17.77 8.90
C GLU A 50 8.12 17.00 7.57
N GLU A 51 9.32 16.63 7.11
CA GLU A 51 9.50 15.76 5.95
C GLU A 51 9.22 14.30 6.34
N TYR A 52 8.27 13.66 5.67
CA TYR A 52 7.97 12.25 5.91
C TYR A 52 9.05 11.35 5.30
N VAL A 53 9.79 10.64 6.16
CA VAL A 53 10.73 9.60 5.76
C VAL A 53 10.09 8.23 5.98
N SER A 54 9.83 7.50 4.89
CA SER A 54 9.32 6.13 4.97
C SER A 54 10.34 5.20 5.61
N LYS A 55 9.94 4.49 6.67
CA LYS A 55 10.76 3.43 7.31
C LYS A 55 11.15 2.29 6.36
N TYR A 56 10.43 2.12 5.25
CA TYR A 56 10.58 0.98 4.35
C TYR A 56 11.30 1.32 3.04
N ASN A 57 11.35 2.61 2.67
CA ASN A 57 11.96 3.10 1.43
C ASN A 57 13.14 4.06 1.68
N GLY A 58 13.52 4.29 2.94
CA GLY A 58 14.72 5.05 3.34
C GLY A 58 15.97 4.18 3.48
#